data_AF-A0A3D5PTE8-F1
#
_entry.id   AF-A0A3D5PTE8-F1
#
_cell.length_a   1.000
_cell.length_b   1.000
_cell.length_c   1.000
_cell.angle_alpha   90.00
_cell.angle_beta   90.00
_cell.angle_gamma   90.00
#
_symmetry.space_group_name_H-M   'P 1'
#
loop_
_entity.id
_entity.type
_entity.pdbx_description
1 polymer ?
#
loop_
_entity_poly.entity_id
_entity_poly.type
_entity_poly.pdbx_seq_one_letter_code
_entity_poly.pdbx_strand_id
1 'polypeptide(L)' 'MDITEEITKMNLYKTFEPYIDPSVSMKDRMAGNIRLAEKAPEDARQALAKWKAMKLKQRLF' A
#
# COMPACT_ATOMS: atom_id res chain seq x y z
N MET A 1 3.07 17.73 4.07
CA MET A 1 2.72 16.37 4.51
C MET A 1 3.46 16.11 5.80
N ASP A 2 2.80 15.60 6.82
CA ASP A 2 3.41 15.39 8.13
C ASP A 2 4.45 14.25 8.08
N ILE A 3 5.62 14.43 8.70
CA ILE A 3 6.71 13.44 8.66
C ILE A 3 6.23 12.10 9.26
N THR A 4 5.35 12.15 10.26
CA THR A 4 4.77 10.96 10.88
C THR A 4 3.85 10.20 9.92
N GLU A 5 3.12 10.89 9.05
CA GLU A 5 2.29 10.26 8.01
C GLU A 5 3.15 9.56 6.95
N GLU A 6 4.25 10.19 6.51
CA GLU A 6 5.18 9.59 5.55
C GLU A 6 5.84 8.32 6.12
N ILE A 7 6.28 8.35 7.39
CA ILE A 7 6.82 7.18 8.09
C ILE A 7 5.77 6.07 8.19
N THR A 8 4.52 6.42 8.53
CA THR A 8 3.43 5.44 8.67
C THR A 8 3.11 4.80 7.33
N LYS A 9 3.03 5.60 6.27
CA LYS A 9 2.81 5.14 4.88
C LYS A 9 3.93 4.20 4.44
N MET A 10 5.18 4.50 4.77
CA MET A 10 6.33 3.66 4.40
C MET A 10 6.33 2.33 5.17
N ASN A 11 5.98 2.33 6.46
CA ASN A 11 5.85 1.10 7.24
C ASN A 11 4.73 0.20 6.71
N LEU A 12 3.55 0.78 6.44
CA LEU A 12 2.43 0.04 5.84
C LEU A 12 2.83 -0.59 4.50
N TYR A 13 3.55 0.15 3.66
CA TYR A 13 4.03 -0.36 2.38
C TYR A 13 4.94 -1.57 2.55
N LYS A 14 5.93 -1.50 3.44
CA LYS A 14 6.84 -2.62 3.75
C LYS A 14 6.11 -3.87 4.24
N THR A 15 5.02 -3.71 4.99
CA THR A 15 4.22 -4.84 5.51
C THR A 15 3.58 -5.66 4.40
N PHE A 16 3.07 -5.02 3.34
CA PHE A 16 2.38 -5.73 2.27
C PHE A 16 3.21 -5.94 0.99
N GLU A 17 4.33 -5.23 0.84
CA GLU A 17 5.25 -5.31 -0.30
C GLU A 17 5.62 -6.75 -0.72
N PRO A 18 6.04 -7.66 0.19
CA PRO A 18 6.42 -9.02 -0.20
C PRO A 18 5.24 -9.88 -0.66
N TYR A 19 4.01 -9.42 -0.41
CA TYR A 19 2.79 -10.12 -0.79
C TYR A 19 2.12 -9.50 -2.02
N ILE A 20 2.72 -8.50 -2.65
CA ILE A 20 2.20 -7.94 -3.90
C ILE A 20 2.22 -9.02 -4.97
N ASP A 21 1.10 -9.16 -5.68
CA ASP A 21 0.95 -10.11 -6.77
C ASP A 21 2.01 -9.82 -7.85
N PRO A 22 2.77 -10.83 -8.34
CA PRO A 22 3.85 -10.62 -9.30
C PRO A 22 3.37 -10.08 -10.65
N SER A 23 2.08 -10.22 -10.98
CA SER A 23 1.48 -9.60 -12.16
C SER A 23 1.29 -8.08 -12.02
N VAL A 24 1.44 -7.53 -10.82
CA VAL A 24 1.34 -6.07 -10.59
C VAL A 24 2.63 -5.39 -11.02
N SER A 25 2.56 -4.72 -12.16
CA SER A 25 3.64 -3.93 -12.72
C SER A 25 4.04 -2.75 -11.83
N MET A 26 5.29 -2.28 -11.97
CA MET A 26 5.80 -1.13 -11.22
C MET A 26 4.98 0.15 -11.49
N LYS A 27 4.46 0.31 -12.72
CA LYS A 27 3.53 1.39 -13.10
C LYS A 27 2.23 1.34 -12.28
N ASP A 28 1.63 0.16 -12.11
CA ASP A 28 0.44 -0.03 -11.28
C ASP A 28 0.73 0.21 -9.79
N ARG A 29 1.91 -0.18 -9.30
CA ARG A 29 2.34 0.13 -7.93
C ARG A 29 2.40 1.64 -7.68
N MET A 30 3.02 2.39 -8.60
CA MET A 30 3.08 3.85 -8.52
C MET A 30 1.71 4.51 -8.65
N ALA A 31 0.84 3.99 -9.52
CA ALA A 31 -0.55 4.43 -9.65
C ALA A 31 -1.37 4.12 -8.38
N GLY A 32 -0.97 3.13 -7.58
CA GLY A 32 -1.69 2.67 -6.38
C GLY A 32 -2.66 1.52 -6.65
N ASN A 33 -2.63 0.97 -7.85
CA ASN A 33 -3.36 -0.23 -8.28
C ASN A 33 -2.65 -1.49 -7.78
N ILE A 34 -2.47 -1.57 -6.46
CA ILE A 34 -1.82 -2.71 -5.83
C ILE A 34 -2.85 -3.80 -5.56
N ARG A 35 -2.52 -5.02 -5.96
CA ARG A 35 -3.21 -6.26 -5.61
C ARG A 35 -2.24 -7.16 -4.85
N LEU A 36 -2.74 -7.83 -3.82
CA LEU A 36 -1.96 -8.82 -3.08
C LEU A 36 -2.22 -10.22 -3.66
N ALA A 37 -1.24 -11.10 -3.50
CA ALA A 37 -1.39 -12.52 -3.78
C ALA A 37 -2.49 -13.13 -2.89
N GLU A 38 -3.15 -14.18 -3.36
CA GLU A 38 -4.26 -14.82 -2.64
C GLU A 38 -3.84 -15.33 -1.25
N LYS A 39 -2.61 -15.82 -1.13
CA LYS A 39 -1.99 -16.28 0.12
C LYS A 39 -1.51 -15.16 1.07
N ALA A 40 -1.76 -13.89 0.75
CA ALA A 40 -1.34 -12.79 1.60
C ALA A 40 -2.04 -12.85 2.96
N PRO A 41 -1.31 -12.71 4.07
CA PRO A 41 -1.89 -12.72 5.40
C PRO A 41 -2.84 -11.53 5.59
N GLU A 42 -3.78 -11.66 6.52
CA GLU A 42 -4.76 -10.60 6.79
C GLU A 42 -4.10 -9.28 7.19
N ASP A 43 -2.99 -9.33 7.93
CA ASP A 43 -2.22 -8.15 8.31
C ASP A 43 -1.75 -7.34 7.09
N ALA A 44 -1.24 -8.00 6.04
CA ALA A 44 -0.85 -7.36 4.79
C ALA A 44 -2.05 -6.76 4.04
N ARG A 45 -3.21 -7.43 4.07
CA ARG A 45 -4.46 -6.91 3.48
C ARG A 45 -4.93 -5.65 4.20
N GLN A 46 -4.89 -5.66 5.53
CA GLN A 46 -5.24 -4.51 6.37
C GLN A 46 -4.25 -3.36 6.16
N ALA A 47 -2.94 -3.65 6.06
CA ALA A 47 -1.92 -2.66 5.79
C ALA A 47 -2.14 -1.98 4.42
N LEU A 48 -2.47 -2.76 3.39
CA LEU A 48 -2.79 -2.22 2.06
C LEU A 48 -4.04 -1.33 2.09
N ALA A 49 -5.09 -1.75 2.79
CA ALA A 49 -6.32 -0.96 2.93
C ALA A 49 -6.05 0.40 3.58
N LYS A 50 -5.28 0.40 4.69
CA LYS A 50 -4.86 1.64 5.38
C LYS A 50 -4.00 2.52 4.49
N TRP A 51 -3.04 1.93 3.77
CA TRP A 51 -2.17 2.67 2.84
C TRP A 51 -2.95 3.31 1.69
N LYS A 52 -3.90 2.59 1.08
CA LYS A 52 -4.77 3.13 0.04
C LYS A 52 -5.63 4.28 0.56
N ALA A 53 -6.18 4.16 1.76
CA ALA A 53 -6.96 5.23 2.38
C ALA A 53 -6.11 6.50 2.63
N MET A 54 -4.87 6.35 3.09
CA MET A 54 -3.94 7.48 3.26
C MET A 54 -3.57 8.12 1.92
N LYS A 55 -3.30 7.32 0.88
CA LYS A 55 -3.01 7.82 -0.46
C LYS A 55 -4.21 8.57 -1.06
N LEU A 56 -5.43 8.09 -0.83
CA LEU A 56 -6.66 8.74 -1.29
C LEU A 56 -6.87 10.08 -0.59
N LYS A 57 -6.67 10.14 0.74
CA LYS A 57 -6.70 11.40 1.50
C LYS A 57 -5.69 12.39 0.93
N GLN A 58 -4.44 11.98 0.69
CA GLN A 58 -3.42 12.85 0.08
C GLN A 58 -3.81 13.36 -1.31
N ARG A 59 -4.61 12.63 -2.09
CA ARG A 59 -5.00 13.05 -3.44
C ARG A 59 -6.15 14.07 -3.46
N LEU A 60 -6.86 14.20 -2.33
CA LEU A 60 -8.01 15.09 -2.18
C LEU A 60 -7.62 16.46 -1.58
N PHE A 61 -6.40 16.61 -1.10
CA PHE A 61 -5.84 17.82 -0.50
C PHE A 61 -4.55 18.23 -1.23
#